data_AF-A0A352DSN5-F1
#
_entry.id   AF-A0A352DSN5-F1
#
_cell.length_a   1.000
_cell.length_b   1.000
_cell.length_c   1.000
_cell.angle_alpha   90.00
_cell.angle_beta   90.00
_cell.angle_gamma   90.00
#
_symmetry.space_group_name_H-M   'P 1'
#
loop_
_entity.id
_entity.type
_entity.pdbx_description
1 polymer ?
#
loop_
_entity_poly.entity_id
_entity_poly.type
_entity_poly.pdbx_seq_one_letter_code
_entity_poly.pdbx_strand_id
1 'polypeptide(L)'
;MRIAEIYTSLQGEGLLAGTPSVFVRTSGCNLRCAWCDTPFTSWRPEGVERGVADMLAAVLETGLRHAVITGGEPLLHHDTAVICTALRAAGVHVTIETAGTVATIAPADLMSISPKLGSSAPARDTPGAWHARHEATRRRDDVLVRLMSGPHQLKFVIDSPADFAEARRWMDDLEDAGGAIDRRAVFMMPQGRSADELATTTAWLRTACREAGVHLAPRHHVAWFGTARGT
;
A
#
# COMPACT_ATOMS: atom_id res chain seq x y z
N MET A 1 -17.20 -9.58 -0.02
CA MET A 1 -15.87 -9.64 0.64
C MET A 1 -15.90 -9.01 2.02
N ARG A 2 -15.02 -9.42 2.92
CA ARG A 2 -14.93 -8.88 4.29
C ARG A 2 -14.29 -7.49 4.29
N ILE A 3 -15.01 -6.50 4.80
CA ILE A 3 -14.56 -5.11 4.89
C ILE A 3 -14.38 -4.73 6.35
N ALA A 4 -13.17 -4.28 6.68
CA ALA A 4 -12.84 -3.78 8.00
C ALA A 4 -13.48 -2.41 8.23
N GLU A 5 -13.31 -1.48 7.28
CA GLU A 5 -13.79 -0.10 7.40
C GLU A 5 -14.10 0.51 6.01
N ILE A 6 -15.09 1.41 5.97
CA ILE A 6 -15.29 2.37 4.88
C ILE A 6 -15.42 3.75 5.51
N TYR A 7 -14.59 4.70 5.12
CA TYR A 7 -14.53 6.02 5.74
C TYR A 7 -14.01 7.07 4.77
N THR A 8 -14.21 8.35 5.08
CA THR A 8 -13.68 9.47 4.27
C THR A 8 -12.52 10.13 5.01
N SER A 9 -11.47 10.50 4.27
CA SER A 9 -10.36 11.31 4.77
C SER A 9 -9.54 11.91 3.62
N LEU A 10 -8.31 12.36 3.88
CA LEU A 10 -7.31 12.77 2.90
C LEU A 10 -6.33 11.61 2.64
N GLN A 11 -6.00 11.35 1.38
CA GLN A 11 -4.87 10.47 1.04
C GLN A 11 -3.60 11.06 1.67
N GLY A 12 -2.93 10.30 2.52
CA GLY A 12 -1.77 10.77 3.28
C GLY A 12 -0.43 10.53 2.59
N GLU A 13 -0.40 9.77 1.50
CA GLU A 13 0.83 9.20 0.93
C GLU A 13 0.85 9.25 -0.62
N GLY A 14 2.06 9.30 -1.19
CA GLY A 14 2.29 9.15 -2.63
C GLY A 14 1.82 10.34 -3.50
N LEU A 15 1.60 10.06 -4.79
CA LEU A 15 1.29 11.06 -5.83
C LEU A 15 0.01 11.85 -5.57
N LEU A 16 -0.96 11.26 -4.87
CA LEU A 16 -2.26 11.86 -4.59
C LEU A 16 -2.41 12.32 -3.15
N ALA A 17 -1.30 12.48 -2.42
CA ALA A 17 -1.32 13.01 -1.05
C ALA A 17 -2.07 14.36 -0.98
N GLY A 18 -2.93 14.53 0.02
CA GLY A 18 -3.82 15.66 0.22
C GLY A 18 -5.19 15.55 -0.46
N THR A 19 -5.45 14.53 -1.28
CA THR A 19 -6.71 14.37 -2.00
C THR A 19 -7.83 13.86 -1.08
N PRO A 20 -9.00 14.53 -1.00
CA PRO A 20 -10.19 13.99 -0.32
C PRO A 20 -10.63 12.67 -0.97
N SER A 21 -10.70 11.63 -0.17
CA SER A 21 -10.85 10.24 -0.62
C SER A 21 -11.78 9.47 0.29
N VAL A 22 -12.53 8.54 -0.30
CA VAL A 22 -13.17 7.46 0.45
C VAL A 22 -12.28 6.23 0.42
N PHE A 23 -11.98 5.70 1.60
CA PHE A 23 -11.18 4.50 1.78
C PHE A 23 -12.10 3.30 1.94
N VAL A 24 -11.86 2.25 1.15
CA VAL A 24 -12.48 0.94 1.33
C VAL A 24 -11.39 -0.02 1.79
N ARG A 25 -11.40 -0.35 3.08
CA ARG A 25 -10.37 -1.15 3.73
C ARG A 25 -10.82 -2.60 3.85
N THR A 26 -10.27 -3.49 3.03
CA THR A 26 -10.59 -4.92 3.06
C THR A 26 -9.93 -5.61 4.27
N SER A 27 -10.35 -6.83 4.58
CA SER A 27 -9.84 -7.61 5.71
C SER A 27 -9.23 -8.92 5.22
N GLY A 28 -8.03 -9.22 5.70
CA GLY A 28 -7.21 -10.33 5.24
C GLY A 28 -5.93 -9.84 4.57
N CYS A 29 -4.82 -10.53 4.84
CA CYS A 29 -3.51 -10.26 4.22
C CYS A 29 -2.73 -11.57 4.15
N ASN A 30 -1.80 -11.69 3.22
CA ASN A 30 -0.93 -12.86 3.05
C ASN A 30 0.46 -12.71 3.68
N LEU A 31 0.84 -11.53 4.20
CA LEU A 31 2.22 -11.24 4.60
C LEU A 31 2.49 -11.13 6.11
N ARG A 32 1.51 -10.71 6.92
CA ARG A 32 1.67 -10.53 8.37
C ARG A 32 2.91 -9.71 8.73
N CYS A 33 3.16 -8.55 8.11
CA CYS A 33 4.38 -7.78 8.38
C CYS A 33 4.53 -7.40 9.88
N ALA A 34 5.76 -7.39 10.39
CA ALA A 34 6.07 -7.14 11.81
C ALA A 34 5.59 -5.77 12.30
N TRP A 35 5.78 -4.74 11.48
CA TRP A 35 5.37 -3.35 11.77
C TRP A 35 4.12 -2.92 10.99
N CYS A 36 3.22 -3.86 10.68
CA CYS A 36 1.90 -3.54 10.12
C CYS A 36 1.17 -2.54 11.04
N ASP A 37 0.81 -1.37 10.52
CA ASP A 37 0.07 -0.31 11.21
C ASP A 37 -1.44 -0.59 11.33
N THR A 38 -1.95 -1.54 10.56
CA THR A 38 -3.35 -1.96 10.52
C THR A 38 -3.50 -3.44 10.89
N PRO A 39 -3.03 -3.87 12.08
CA PRO A 39 -3.04 -5.28 12.47
C PRO A 39 -4.44 -5.89 12.52
N PHE A 40 -5.49 -5.07 12.68
CA PHE A 40 -6.89 -5.49 12.63
C PHE A 40 -7.38 -5.90 11.22
N THR A 41 -6.57 -5.69 10.18
CA THR A 41 -6.83 -6.21 8.82
C THR A 41 -5.93 -7.36 8.43
N SER A 42 -4.86 -7.62 9.20
CA SER A 42 -3.84 -8.61 8.86
C SER A 42 -3.71 -9.66 9.96
N TRP A 43 -3.05 -9.33 11.07
CA TRP A 43 -2.80 -10.23 12.20
C TRP A 43 -4.08 -10.72 12.89
N ARG A 44 -5.06 -9.82 13.05
CA ARG A 44 -6.34 -10.07 13.70
C ARG A 44 -7.47 -9.54 12.81
N PRO A 45 -7.77 -10.20 11.68
CA PRO A 45 -8.69 -9.67 10.69
C PRO A 45 -10.12 -9.54 11.26
N GLU A 46 -10.57 -8.30 11.36
CA GLU A 46 -11.90 -7.86 11.80
C GLU A 46 -12.76 -7.45 10.59
N GLY A 47 -13.99 -7.00 10.85
CA GLY A 47 -14.89 -6.48 9.81
C GLY A 47 -16.07 -7.39 9.49
N VAL A 48 -16.91 -6.91 8.58
CA VAL A 48 -18.18 -7.52 8.18
C VAL A 48 -18.19 -7.87 6.71
N GLU A 49 -18.91 -8.93 6.33
CA GLU A 49 -19.14 -9.21 4.92
C GLU A 49 -19.99 -8.11 4.29
N ARG A 50 -19.55 -7.60 3.14
CA ARG A 50 -20.31 -6.65 2.32
C ARG A 50 -20.33 -7.10 0.87
N GLY A 51 -21.48 -6.93 0.23
CA GLY A 51 -21.64 -7.13 -1.21
C GLY A 51 -21.08 -5.94 -2.00
N VAL A 52 -20.76 -6.17 -3.27
CA VAL A 52 -20.24 -5.11 -4.17
C VAL A 52 -21.22 -3.94 -4.29
N ALA A 53 -22.52 -4.22 -4.39
CA ALA A 53 -23.55 -3.19 -4.48
C ALA A 53 -23.56 -2.27 -3.25
N ASP A 54 -23.46 -2.84 -2.04
CA ASP A 54 -23.47 -2.08 -0.79
C ASP A 54 -22.22 -1.21 -0.65
N MET A 55 -21.05 -1.75 -1.04
CA MET A 55 -19.80 -0.98 -1.02
C MET A 55 -19.81 0.15 -2.04
N LEU A 56 -20.33 -0.11 -3.24
CA LEU A 56 -20.47 0.89 -4.29
C LEU A 56 -21.41 2.01 -3.83
N ALA A 57 -22.58 1.68 -3.27
CA ALA A 57 -23.52 2.66 -2.73
C ALA A 57 -22.85 3.50 -1.63
N ALA A 58 -22.20 2.85 -0.65
CA ALA A 58 -21.51 3.55 0.44
C ALA A 58 -20.42 4.52 -0.06
N VAL A 59 -19.69 4.15 -1.12
CA VAL A 59 -18.69 5.04 -1.74
C VAL A 59 -19.36 6.21 -2.45
N LEU A 60 -20.38 5.96 -3.27
CA LEU A 60 -21.04 7.00 -4.07
C LEU A 60 -21.83 8.00 -3.20
N GLU A 61 -22.40 7.55 -2.08
CA GLU A 61 -23.08 8.39 -1.10
C GLU A 61 -22.17 9.47 -0.49
N THR A 62 -20.85 9.25 -0.46
CA THR A 62 -19.91 10.27 0.03
C THR A 62 -19.80 11.49 -0.88
N GLY A 63 -20.19 11.37 -2.15
CA GLY A 63 -20.01 12.40 -3.18
C GLY A 63 -18.55 12.65 -3.59
N LEU A 64 -17.58 11.93 -3.02
CA LEU A 64 -16.17 12.08 -3.34
C LEU A 64 -15.85 11.43 -4.70
N ARG A 65 -14.89 12.03 -5.40
CA ARG A 65 -14.47 11.60 -6.76
C ARG A 65 -13.20 10.77 -6.76
N HIS A 66 -12.69 10.41 -5.60
CA HIS A 66 -11.52 9.56 -5.43
C HIS A 66 -11.80 8.48 -4.38
N ALA A 67 -11.54 7.22 -4.74
CA ALA A 67 -11.65 6.07 -3.86
C ALA A 67 -10.30 5.34 -3.76
N VAL A 68 -9.91 5.00 -2.54
CA VAL A 68 -8.71 4.22 -2.25
C VAL A 68 -9.13 2.84 -1.76
N ILE A 69 -8.87 1.80 -2.56
CA ILE A 69 -9.12 0.41 -2.19
C ILE A 69 -7.84 -0.16 -1.58
N THR A 70 -7.87 -0.52 -0.30
CA THR A 70 -6.69 -0.82 0.54
C THR A 70 -6.98 -1.91 1.57
N GLY A 71 -5.97 -2.26 2.39
CA GLY A 71 -6.01 -3.03 3.65
C GLY A 71 -6.56 -4.45 3.57
N GLY A 72 -6.19 -5.39 4.44
CA GLY A 72 -4.84 -5.91 4.35
C GLY A 72 -4.40 -5.96 2.87
N GLU A 73 -4.50 -7.09 2.17
CA GLU A 73 -4.18 -7.13 0.73
C GLU A 73 -5.47 -7.15 -0.12
N PRO A 74 -5.89 -6.02 -0.74
CA PRO A 74 -7.16 -5.96 -1.45
C PRO A 74 -7.21 -6.89 -2.67
N LEU A 75 -6.08 -7.19 -3.30
CA LEU A 75 -6.05 -8.06 -4.49
C LEU A 75 -6.26 -9.54 -4.17
N LEU A 76 -6.32 -9.94 -2.88
CA LEU A 76 -6.76 -11.27 -2.48
C LEU A 76 -8.24 -11.52 -2.77
N HIS A 77 -9.04 -10.47 -2.96
CA HIS A 77 -10.48 -10.56 -3.09
C HIS A 77 -10.91 -10.40 -4.55
N HIS A 78 -11.64 -11.38 -5.08
CA HIS A 78 -12.22 -11.31 -6.43
C HIS A 78 -13.11 -10.07 -6.62
N ASP A 79 -13.89 -9.72 -5.59
CA ASP A 79 -14.79 -8.57 -5.60
C ASP A 79 -14.08 -7.22 -5.84
N THR A 80 -12.77 -7.14 -5.59
CA THR A 80 -11.97 -5.92 -5.83
C THR A 80 -12.01 -5.49 -7.29
N ALA A 81 -11.89 -6.42 -8.24
CA ALA A 81 -11.96 -6.08 -9.66
C ALA A 81 -13.36 -5.56 -10.05
N VAL A 82 -14.41 -6.13 -9.46
CA VAL A 82 -15.81 -5.78 -9.75
C VAL A 82 -16.12 -4.37 -9.23
N ILE A 83 -15.80 -4.07 -7.97
CA ILE A 83 -16.06 -2.75 -7.40
C ILE A 83 -15.23 -1.66 -8.10
N CYS A 84 -13.95 -1.91 -8.40
CA CYS A 84 -13.12 -0.92 -9.09
C CYS A 84 -13.67 -0.60 -10.48
N THR A 85 -14.15 -1.61 -11.21
CA THR A 85 -14.80 -1.41 -12.52
C THR A 85 -16.04 -0.51 -12.39
N ALA A 86 -16.91 -0.80 -11.41
CA ALA A 86 -18.14 -0.05 -11.21
C ALA A 86 -17.87 1.41 -10.77
N LEU A 87 -16.89 1.63 -9.90
CA LEU A 87 -16.48 2.96 -9.45
C LEU A 87 -15.95 3.82 -10.60
N ARG A 88 -15.09 3.25 -11.44
CA ARG A 88 -14.56 3.95 -12.62
C ARG A 88 -15.66 4.27 -13.62
N ALA A 89 -16.60 3.35 -13.85
CA ALA A 89 -17.77 3.60 -14.68
C ALA A 89 -18.67 4.72 -14.14
N ALA A 90 -18.72 4.90 -12.81
CA ALA A 90 -19.38 6.04 -12.16
C ALA A 90 -18.52 7.32 -12.14
N GLY A 91 -17.36 7.33 -12.78
CA GLY A 91 -16.46 8.48 -12.86
C GLY A 91 -15.68 8.75 -11.56
N VAL A 92 -15.54 7.77 -10.68
CA VAL A 92 -14.68 7.86 -9.49
C VAL A 92 -13.26 7.42 -9.88
N HIS A 93 -12.26 8.24 -9.56
CA HIS A 93 -10.85 7.86 -9.69
C HIS A 93 -10.54 6.77 -8.67
N VAL A 94 -9.93 5.66 -9.09
CA VAL A 94 -9.62 4.53 -8.22
C VAL A 94 -8.11 4.38 -8.04
N THR A 95 -7.66 4.51 -6.79
CA THR A 95 -6.32 4.07 -6.36
C THR A 95 -6.43 2.71 -5.67
N ILE A 96 -5.60 1.75 -6.07
CA ILE A 96 -5.44 0.48 -5.34
C ILE A 96 -4.11 0.49 -4.60
N GLU A 97 -4.13 0.23 -3.30
CA GLU A 97 -2.93 0.05 -2.49
C GLU A 97 -2.66 -1.44 -2.24
N THR A 98 -1.55 -1.95 -2.75
CA THR A 98 -1.21 -3.38 -2.71
C THR A 98 0.24 -3.60 -2.31
N ALA A 99 0.55 -4.77 -1.71
CA ALA A 99 1.93 -5.21 -1.52
C ALA A 99 2.58 -5.76 -2.80
N GLY A 100 1.79 -5.94 -3.88
CA GLY A 100 2.28 -6.42 -5.17
C GLY A 100 2.58 -7.92 -5.20
N THR A 101 1.88 -8.72 -4.38
CA THR A 101 2.15 -10.16 -4.21
C THR A 101 1.11 -11.07 -4.89
N VAL A 102 0.02 -10.50 -5.38
CA VAL A 102 -1.13 -11.23 -5.95
C VAL A 102 -1.30 -10.86 -7.42
N ALA A 103 -1.38 -11.88 -8.28
CA ALA A 103 -1.43 -11.70 -9.73
C ALA A 103 -2.81 -11.23 -10.27
N THR A 104 -3.82 -11.13 -9.41
CA THR A 104 -5.15 -10.59 -9.75
C THR A 104 -4.99 -9.16 -10.21
N ILE A 105 -5.42 -8.85 -11.43
CA ILE A 105 -5.50 -7.48 -11.91
C ILE A 105 -6.92 -6.96 -11.66
N ALA A 106 -7.00 -5.83 -10.99
CA ALA A 106 -8.20 -4.99 -10.94
C ALA A 106 -7.92 -3.67 -11.67
N PRO A 107 -8.90 -3.10 -12.40
CA PRO A 107 -8.70 -1.84 -13.07
C PRO A 107 -8.54 -0.71 -12.05
N ALA A 108 -7.46 0.05 -12.16
CA ALA A 108 -7.21 1.23 -11.34
C ALA A 108 -6.76 2.38 -12.23
N ASP A 109 -7.01 3.62 -11.78
CA ASP A 109 -6.42 4.81 -12.38
C ASP A 109 -5.02 5.08 -11.82
N LEU A 110 -4.73 4.58 -10.61
CA LEU A 110 -3.40 4.50 -10.02
C LEU A 110 -3.19 3.20 -9.23
N MET A 111 -2.17 2.43 -9.58
CA MET A 111 -1.72 1.31 -8.76
C MET A 111 -0.61 1.79 -7.79
N SER A 112 -0.94 1.92 -6.51
CA SER A 112 0.02 2.26 -5.45
C SER A 112 0.63 0.99 -4.86
N ILE A 113 1.76 0.56 -5.41
CA ILE A 113 2.43 -0.69 -5.06
C ILE A 113 3.46 -0.42 -3.97
N SER A 114 3.40 -1.18 -2.87
CA SER A 114 4.34 -1.08 -1.75
C SER A 114 5.01 -2.43 -1.49
N PRO A 115 6.07 -2.79 -2.25
CA PRO A 115 6.81 -4.02 -2.03
C PRO A 115 7.37 -4.07 -0.61
N LYS A 116 7.30 -5.24 0.01
CA LYS A 116 7.68 -5.41 1.43
C LYS A 116 9.11 -5.94 1.53
N LEU A 117 9.98 -5.13 2.13
CA LEU A 117 11.40 -5.43 2.33
C LEU A 117 11.61 -6.48 3.43
N GLY A 118 12.81 -7.07 3.50
CA GLY A 118 13.13 -8.11 4.48
C GLY A 118 12.99 -7.63 5.93
N SER A 119 13.20 -6.34 6.19
CA SER A 119 12.99 -5.72 7.51
C SER A 119 11.53 -5.80 8.00
N SER A 120 10.57 -6.07 7.10
CA SER A 120 9.15 -6.23 7.43
C SER A 120 8.77 -7.65 7.87
N ALA A 121 9.68 -8.61 7.77
CA ALA A 121 9.42 -9.99 8.15
C ALA A 121 9.13 -10.11 9.66
N PRO A 122 8.13 -10.93 10.07
CA PRO A 122 7.93 -11.31 11.46
C PRO A 122 9.20 -11.88 12.11
N ALA A 123 9.27 -11.82 13.43
CA ALA A 123 10.31 -12.51 14.18
C ALA A 123 10.31 -14.02 13.84
N ARG A 124 11.49 -14.65 13.79
CA ARG A 124 11.67 -16.04 13.35
C ARG A 124 10.90 -17.05 14.20
N ASP A 125 10.68 -16.73 15.46
CA ASP A 125 9.95 -17.52 16.45
C ASP A 125 8.43 -17.29 16.43
N THR A 126 7.92 -16.40 15.57
CA THR A 126 6.48 -16.19 15.38
C THR A 126 5.79 -17.52 15.02
N PRO A 127 4.79 -17.97 15.80
CA PRO A 127 4.05 -19.20 15.52
C PRO A 127 3.39 -19.21 14.13
N GLY A 128 3.28 -20.40 13.52
CA GLY A 128 2.63 -20.55 12.21
C GLY A 128 3.54 -20.37 10.99
N ALA A 129 4.86 -20.38 11.21
CA ALA A 129 5.88 -20.23 10.17
C ALA A 129 5.75 -18.93 9.36
N TRP A 130 5.22 -17.86 9.98
CA TRP A 130 4.94 -16.61 9.29
C TRP A 130 6.19 -15.92 8.75
N HIS A 131 7.33 -16.03 9.43
CA HIS A 131 8.61 -15.52 8.90
C HIS A 131 8.97 -16.16 7.55
N ALA A 132 8.97 -17.49 7.48
CA ALA A 132 9.30 -18.22 6.25
C ALA A 132 8.27 -17.95 5.13
N ARG A 133 6.98 -17.92 5.48
CA ARG A 133 5.90 -17.59 4.52
C ARG A 133 6.03 -16.17 3.98
N HIS A 134 6.37 -15.22 4.85
CA HIS A 134 6.59 -13.82 4.48
C HIS A 134 7.73 -13.73 3.47
N GLU A 135 8.91 -14.27 3.78
CA GLU A 135 10.07 -14.23 2.85
C GLU A 135 9.75 -14.91 1.51
N ALA A 136 9.03 -16.04 1.52
CA ALA A 136 8.65 -16.73 0.30
C ALA A 136 7.60 -15.99 -0.56
N THR A 137 6.82 -15.08 0.04
CA THR A 137 5.66 -14.44 -0.62
C THR A 137 5.88 -12.96 -0.93
N ARG A 138 6.69 -12.25 -0.15
CA ARG A 138 6.83 -10.79 -0.22
C ARG A 138 7.40 -10.30 -1.55
N ARG A 139 8.19 -11.13 -2.24
CA ARG A 139 8.88 -10.80 -3.48
C ARG A 139 8.31 -11.59 -4.66
N ARG A 140 7.68 -10.88 -5.59
CA ARG A 140 7.00 -11.42 -6.78
C ARG A 140 7.23 -10.50 -7.98
N ASP A 141 8.44 -10.53 -8.51
CA ASP A 141 8.87 -9.60 -9.57
C ASP A 141 8.00 -9.76 -10.83
N ASP A 142 7.56 -11.00 -11.13
CA ASP A 142 6.59 -11.32 -12.19
C ASP A 142 5.25 -10.57 -12.03
N VAL A 143 4.76 -10.48 -10.79
CA VAL A 143 3.53 -9.77 -10.46
C VAL A 143 3.74 -8.27 -10.52
N LEU A 144 4.85 -7.78 -9.96
CA LEU A 144 5.19 -6.35 -9.92
C LEU A 144 5.29 -5.77 -11.32
N VAL A 145 6.06 -6.40 -12.22
CA VAL A 145 6.19 -5.96 -13.62
C VAL A 145 4.82 -5.88 -14.30
N ARG A 146 3.94 -6.86 -14.04
CA ARG A 146 2.58 -6.85 -14.60
C ARG A 146 1.73 -5.70 -14.05
N LEU A 147 1.78 -5.44 -12.75
CA LEU A 147 1.04 -4.34 -12.11
C LEU A 147 1.58 -2.96 -12.54
N MET A 148 2.86 -2.87 -12.90
CA MET A 148 3.53 -1.66 -13.39
C MET A 148 3.23 -1.34 -14.86
N SER A 149 2.47 -2.18 -15.58
CA SER A 149 2.14 -1.95 -17.00
C SER A 149 1.21 -0.74 -17.23
N GLY A 150 0.52 -0.28 -16.20
CA GLY A 150 -0.32 0.93 -16.22
C GLY A 150 0.22 2.05 -15.32
N PRO A 151 -0.55 3.13 -15.11
CA PRO A 151 -0.18 4.17 -14.16
C PRO A 151 0.04 3.60 -12.75
N HIS A 152 1.23 3.79 -12.23
CA HIS A 152 1.63 3.21 -10.95
C HIS A 152 2.58 4.13 -10.18
N GLN A 153 2.72 3.84 -8.89
CA GLN A 153 3.82 4.33 -8.07
C GLN A 153 4.41 3.16 -7.28
N LEU A 154 5.71 3.23 -6.99
CA LEU A 154 6.38 2.33 -6.06
C LEU A 154 6.63 3.06 -4.75
N LYS A 155 6.25 2.46 -3.63
CA LYS A 155 6.41 3.02 -2.29
C LYS A 155 7.06 2.03 -1.35
N PHE A 156 8.36 2.19 -1.13
CA PHE A 156 9.13 1.37 -0.20
C PHE A 156 9.09 1.99 1.19
N VAL A 157 8.77 1.20 2.21
CA VAL A 157 8.88 1.64 3.61
C VAL A 157 10.29 1.35 4.09
N ILE A 158 10.98 2.38 4.58
CA ILE A 158 12.39 2.37 4.90
C ILE A 158 12.56 2.63 6.39
N ASP A 159 13.15 1.70 7.13
CA ASP A 159 13.54 1.88 8.53
C ASP A 159 15.05 2.16 8.66
N SER A 160 15.85 1.54 7.79
CA SER A 160 17.31 1.56 7.88
C SER A 160 18.00 1.85 6.54
N PRO A 161 19.31 2.22 6.54
CA PRO A 161 20.09 2.28 5.31
C PRO A 161 20.15 0.95 4.53
N ALA A 162 20.04 -0.19 5.23
CA ALA A 162 19.99 -1.50 4.58
C ALA A 162 18.70 -1.69 3.79
N ASP A 163 17.57 -1.19 4.31
CA ASP A 163 16.28 -1.18 3.62
C ASP A 163 16.34 -0.33 2.35
N PHE A 164 16.96 0.86 2.43
CA PHE A 164 17.14 1.72 1.25
C PHE A 164 18.01 1.03 0.19
N ALA A 165 19.08 0.35 0.61
CA ALA A 165 19.92 -0.41 -0.30
C ALA A 165 19.18 -1.62 -0.91
N GLU A 166 18.33 -2.31 -0.14
CA GLU A 166 17.46 -3.39 -0.65
C GLU A 166 16.46 -2.86 -1.67
N ALA A 167 15.76 -1.76 -1.37
CA ALA A 167 14.82 -1.12 -2.29
C ALA A 167 15.48 -0.73 -3.62
N ARG A 168 16.71 -0.20 -3.57
CA ARG A 168 17.48 0.12 -4.78
C ARG A 168 17.79 -1.11 -5.62
N ARG A 169 18.36 -2.16 -5.02
CA ARG A 169 18.62 -3.41 -5.73
C ARG A 169 17.35 -4.01 -6.32
N TRP A 170 16.24 -3.94 -5.59
CA TRP A 170 14.97 -4.46 -6.09
C TRP A 170 14.45 -3.65 -7.29
N MET A 171 14.63 -2.33 -7.31
CA MET A 171 14.32 -1.54 -8.52
C MET A 171 15.19 -1.96 -9.70
N ASP A 172 16.49 -2.13 -9.50
CA ASP A 172 17.41 -2.60 -10.55
C ASP A 172 16.96 -3.99 -11.08
N ASP A 173 16.63 -4.92 -10.16
CA ASP A 173 16.11 -6.25 -10.50
C ASP A 173 14.79 -6.19 -11.29
N LEU A 174 13.92 -5.21 -11.00
CA LEU A 174 12.66 -5.00 -11.73
C LEU A 174 12.90 -4.44 -13.13
N GLU A 175 13.88 -3.55 -13.31
CA GLU A 175 14.31 -3.07 -14.63
C GLU A 175 14.85 -4.23 -15.48
N ASP A 176 15.70 -5.07 -14.90
CA ASP A 176 16.25 -6.26 -15.55
C ASP A 176 15.14 -7.27 -15.93
N ALA A 177 14.07 -7.34 -15.14
CA ALA A 177 12.88 -8.15 -15.42
C ALA A 177 11.93 -7.52 -16.46
N GLY A 178 12.28 -6.35 -17.02
CA GLY A 178 11.50 -5.66 -18.05
C GLY A 178 10.43 -4.68 -17.52
N GLY A 179 10.45 -4.38 -16.22
CA GLY A 179 9.65 -3.32 -15.61
C GLY A 179 10.22 -1.94 -15.92
N ALA A 180 9.37 -0.97 -16.24
CA ALA A 180 9.80 0.41 -16.42
C ALA A 180 9.74 1.16 -15.09
N ILE A 181 10.89 1.56 -14.54
CA ILE A 181 10.94 2.37 -13.32
C ILE A 181 10.98 3.86 -13.68
N ASP A 182 9.85 4.55 -13.51
CA ASP A 182 9.85 6.01 -13.49
C ASP A 182 10.23 6.49 -12.09
N ARG A 183 11.47 6.98 -11.92
CA ARG A 183 11.96 7.49 -10.63
C ARG A 183 11.11 8.62 -10.04
N ARG A 184 10.33 9.34 -10.86
CA ARG A 184 9.37 10.37 -10.42
C ARG A 184 8.13 9.78 -9.73
N ALA A 185 7.89 8.49 -9.92
CA ALA A 185 6.84 7.72 -9.28
C ALA A 185 7.38 6.75 -8.22
N VAL A 186 8.64 6.89 -7.81
CA VAL A 186 9.26 6.11 -6.74
C VAL A 186 9.34 6.95 -5.47
N PHE A 187 8.80 6.38 -4.39
CA PHE A 187 8.72 6.98 -3.07
C PHE A 187 9.40 6.10 -2.03
N MET A 188 10.30 6.70 -1.26
CA MET A 188 10.90 6.11 -0.07
C MET A 188 10.20 6.73 1.14
N MET A 189 9.44 5.92 1.85
CA MET A 189 8.60 6.34 2.96
C MET A 189 9.28 5.94 4.27
N PRO A 190 9.53 6.87 5.20
CA PRO A 190 10.10 6.52 6.50
C PRO A 190 9.15 5.62 7.28
N GLN A 191 9.68 4.56 7.88
CA GLN A 191 8.99 3.74 8.86
C GLN A 191 8.76 4.59 10.13
N GLY A 192 7.55 4.49 10.70
CA GLY A 192 7.22 5.12 11.96
C GLY A 192 5.71 5.26 12.14
N ARG A 193 5.27 5.40 13.40
CA ARG A 193 3.88 5.64 13.82
C ARG A 193 3.72 6.93 14.62
N SER A 194 4.82 7.60 14.95
CA SER A 194 4.83 8.91 15.62
C SER A 194 5.64 9.92 14.82
N ALA A 195 5.43 11.22 15.08
CA ALA A 195 6.20 12.28 14.45
C ALA A 195 7.72 12.15 14.73
N ASP A 196 8.09 11.74 15.95
CA ASP A 196 9.49 11.61 16.37
C ASP A 196 10.19 10.42 15.69
N GLU A 197 9.50 9.28 15.58
CA GLU A 197 10.00 8.12 14.83
C GLU A 197 10.23 8.49 13.35
N LEU A 198 9.25 9.14 12.74
CA LEU A 198 9.35 9.57 11.34
C LEU A 198 10.46 10.61 11.15
N ALA A 199 10.64 11.54 12.08
CA ALA A 199 11.69 12.56 12.00
C ALA A 199 13.09 11.94 12.02
N THR A 200 13.30 10.92 12.85
CA THR A 200 14.57 10.20 12.97
C THR A 200 15.00 9.60 11.62
N THR A 201 14.10 8.87 10.97
CA THR A 201 14.39 8.24 9.68
C THR A 201 14.43 9.27 8.54
N THR A 202 13.54 10.26 8.57
CA THR A 202 13.48 11.33 7.56
C THR A 202 14.78 12.13 7.47
N ALA A 203 15.45 12.36 8.61
CA ALA A 203 16.64 13.20 8.69
C ALA A 203 17.74 12.76 7.71
N TRP A 204 18.01 11.45 7.63
CA TRP A 204 19.01 10.89 6.71
C TRP A 204 18.38 10.50 5.35
N LEU A 205 17.14 9.98 5.36
CA LEU A 205 16.48 9.48 4.16
C LEU A 205 16.28 10.57 3.10
N ARG A 206 16.01 11.80 3.52
CA ARG A 206 15.89 12.96 2.61
C ARG A 206 17.12 13.16 1.73
N THR A 207 18.32 13.03 2.30
CA THR A 207 19.57 13.16 1.54
C THR A 207 19.75 11.99 0.59
N ALA A 208 19.50 10.76 1.06
CA ALA A 208 19.59 9.56 0.25
C ALA A 208 18.63 9.57 -0.95
N CYS A 209 17.38 10.01 -0.76
CA CYS A 209 16.41 10.16 -1.86
C CYS A 209 16.89 11.16 -2.92
N ARG A 210 17.42 12.32 -2.50
CA ARG A 210 17.95 13.34 -3.42
C ARG A 210 19.10 12.79 -4.26
N GLU A 211 20.03 12.07 -3.65
CA GLU A 211 21.17 11.48 -4.34
C GLU A 211 20.76 10.35 -5.31
N ALA A 212 19.73 9.58 -4.96
CA ALA A 212 19.19 8.54 -5.82
C ALA A 212 18.21 9.06 -6.90
N GLY A 213 17.81 10.33 -6.82
CA GLY A 213 16.83 10.92 -7.75
C GLY A 213 15.41 10.35 -7.60
N VAL A 214 15.03 9.97 -6.37
CA VAL A 214 13.68 9.46 -6.03
C VAL A 214 13.01 10.36 -5.00
N HIS A 215 11.71 10.18 -4.74
CA HIS A 215 10.97 11.01 -3.81
C HIS A 215 11.03 10.48 -2.38
N LEU A 216 11.08 11.39 -1.41
CA LEU A 216 10.72 11.10 -0.02
C LEU A 216 9.19 11.14 0.09
N ALA A 217 8.56 10.06 0.54
CA ALA A 217 7.13 10.05 0.84
C ALA A 217 6.89 10.46 2.29
N PRO A 218 6.12 11.53 2.55
CA PRO A 218 5.60 11.80 3.89
C PRO A 218 4.47 10.81 4.25
N ARG A 219 4.25 10.63 5.55
CA ARG A 219 3.05 9.98 6.11
C ARG A 219 2.14 11.05 6.72
N HIS A 220 1.51 11.86 5.87
CA HIS A 220 0.83 13.08 6.34
C HIS A 220 -0.28 12.80 7.36
N HIS A 221 -1.00 11.68 7.22
CA HIS A 221 -2.04 11.29 8.15
C HIS A 221 -1.52 11.11 9.59
N VAL A 222 -0.27 10.71 9.80
CA VAL A 222 0.33 10.64 11.15
C VAL A 222 0.44 12.04 11.76
N ALA A 223 0.80 13.04 10.95
CA ALA A 223 0.88 14.43 11.41
C ALA A 223 -0.50 15.08 11.59
N TRP A 224 -1.47 14.74 10.73
CA TRP A 224 -2.82 15.31 10.76
C TRP A 224 -3.71 14.69 11.84
N PHE A 225 -3.60 13.37 12.05
CA PHE A 225 -4.57 12.58 12.82
C PHE A 225 -3.93 11.60 13.81
N GLY A 226 -2.60 11.49 13.84
CA GLY A 226 -1.90 10.52 14.68
C GLY A 226 -2.17 9.07 14.26
N THR A 227 -2.46 8.21 15.23
CA THR A 227 -2.76 6.79 15.00
C THR A 227 -4.26 6.47 15.03
N ALA A 228 -5.12 7.48 14.85
CA ALA A 228 -6.56 7.28 14.84
C ALA A 228 -6.99 6.40 13.65
N ARG A 229 -7.97 5.52 13.89
CA ARG A 229 -8.62 4.73 12.83
C ARG A 229 -9.71 5.58 12.16
N GLY A 230 -9.99 5.29 10.90
CA GLY A 230 -11.06 5.96 10.16
C GLY A 230 -10.80 7.45 9.88
N THR A 231 -9.53 7.86 9.91
CA THR A 231 -9.04 9.21 9.60
C THR A 231 -7.92 9.14 8.59
#